data_AF-A0A2A2ZAS8-F1
#
_entry.id   AF-A0A2A2ZAS8-F1
#
_cell.length_a   1.000
_cell.length_b   1.000
_cell.length_c   1.000
_cell.angle_alpha   90.00
_cell.angle_beta   90.00
_cell.angle_gamma   90.00
#
_symmetry.space_group_name_H-M   'P 1'
#
loop_
_entity.id
_entity.type
_entity.pdbx_description
1 polymer ?
#
loop_
_entity_poly.entity_id
_entity_poly.type
_entity_poly.pdbx_seq_one_letter_code
_entity_poly.pdbx_strand_id
1 'polypeptide(L)'
;MAAELKNDEAYLPALDAAFDRWESALAAGLEKMRERGQLRKSADPHRLAAALLAALQGGMLSARVHNDITPLEDAVDNALLALRHKAAAPRIVKR
;
A
#
# COMPACT_ATOMS: atom_id res chain seq x y z
N MET A 1 -22.69 14.62 -8.81
CA MET A 1 -22.04 14.70 -7.48
C MET A 1 -20.52 14.54 -7.54
N ALA A 2 -19.93 13.49 -8.13
CA ALA A 2 -18.45 13.38 -8.20
C ALA A 2 -17.77 14.35 -9.20
N ALA A 3 -18.49 14.80 -10.25
CA ALA A 3 -17.93 15.72 -11.25
C ALA A 3 -17.83 17.18 -10.76
N GLU A 4 -18.64 17.59 -9.79
CA GLU A 4 -18.63 18.96 -9.25
C GLU A 4 -17.51 19.16 -8.22
N LEU A 5 -17.14 18.10 -7.50
CA LEU A 5 -16.03 18.11 -6.54
C LEU A 5 -14.66 18.31 -7.21
N LYS A 6 -14.46 17.86 -8.46
CA LYS A 6 -13.19 18.08 -9.17
C LYS A 6 -12.91 19.57 -9.46
N ASN A 7 -13.93 20.42 -9.46
CA ASN A 7 -13.81 21.86 -9.68
C ASN A 7 -13.66 22.65 -8.37
N ASP A 8 -13.64 21.98 -7.22
CA ASP A 8 -13.36 22.59 -5.92
C ASP A 8 -11.84 22.63 -5.69
N GLU A 9 -11.31 23.83 -5.43
CA GLU A 9 -9.87 24.03 -5.14
C GLU A 9 -9.42 23.24 -3.89
N ALA A 10 -10.34 22.91 -2.99
CA ALA A 10 -10.07 22.09 -1.80
C ALA A 10 -10.00 20.58 -2.07
N TYR A 11 -10.39 20.10 -3.26
CA TYR A 11 -10.45 18.66 -3.56
C TYR A 11 -9.08 17.98 -3.52
N LEU A 12 -8.07 18.56 -4.18
CA LEU A 12 -6.73 17.97 -4.21
C LEU A 12 -6.09 17.94 -2.82
N PRO A 13 -6.09 19.03 -2.01
CA PRO A 13 -5.57 18.98 -0.64
C PRO A 13 -6.31 18.00 0.28
N ALA A 14 -7.64 17.88 0.17
CA ALA A 14 -8.41 16.94 0.97
C ALA A 14 -8.11 15.48 0.58
N LEU A 15 -7.94 15.22 -0.72
CA LEU A 15 -7.54 13.91 -1.23
C LEU A 15 -6.14 13.55 -0.77
N ASP A 16 -5.18 14.47 -0.89
CA ASP A 16 -3.80 14.31 -0.44
C ASP A 16 -3.76 13.93 1.05
N ALA A 17 -4.44 14.69 1.91
CA ALA A 17 -4.53 14.40 3.34
C ALA A 17 -5.16 13.03 3.65
N ALA A 18 -6.13 12.58 2.85
CA ALA A 18 -6.73 11.26 3.01
C ALA A 18 -5.74 10.14 2.64
N PHE A 19 -5.00 10.32 1.54
CA PHE A 19 -3.96 9.39 1.09
C PHE A 19 -2.82 9.32 2.11
N ASP A 20 -2.34 10.47 2.59
CA ASP A 20 -1.31 10.57 3.64
C ASP A 20 -1.70 9.83 4.91
N ARG A 21 -2.96 9.96 5.35
CA ARG A 21 -3.46 9.26 6.53
C ARG A 21 -3.41 7.74 6.35
N TRP A 22 -3.77 7.24 5.17
CA TRP A 22 -3.75 5.82 4.87
C TRP A 22 -2.32 5.30 4.74
N GLU A 23 -1.47 6.02 4.00
CA GLU A 23 -0.07 5.68 3.84
C GLU A 23 0.66 5.66 5.19
N SER A 24 0.40 6.64 6.05
CA SER A 24 1.00 6.72 7.40
C SER A 24 0.60 5.52 8.27
N ALA A 25 -0.67 5.10 8.21
CA ALA A 25 -1.13 3.93 8.96
C ALA A 25 -0.45 2.63 8.48
N LEU A 26 -0.30 2.47 7.16
CA LEU A 26 0.40 1.34 6.56
C LEU A 26 1.89 1.35 6.92
N ALA A 27 2.55 2.50 6.79
CA ALA A 27 3.96 2.68 7.12
C ALA A 27 4.23 2.35 8.59
N ALA A 28 3.36 2.80 9.51
CA ALA A 28 3.49 2.47 10.93
C ALA A 28 3.38 0.95 11.21
N GLY A 29 2.50 0.24 10.49
CA GLY A 29 2.41 -1.22 10.58
C GLY A 29 3.68 -1.92 10.09
N LEU A 30 4.21 -1.47 8.94
CA LEU A 30 5.42 -1.98 8.33
C LEU A 30 6.68 -1.66 9.16
N GLU A 31 6.75 -0.50 9.80
CA GLU A 31 7.80 -0.15 10.74
C GLU A 31 7.83 -1.12 11.92
N LYS A 32 6.67 -1.38 12.54
CA LYS A 32 6.56 -2.39 13.61
C LYS A 32 6.99 -3.78 13.14
N MET A 33 6.71 -4.16 11.88
CA MET A 33 7.22 -5.42 11.32
C MET A 33 8.74 -5.40 11.19
N ARG A 34 9.33 -4.28 10.75
CA ARG A 34 10.78 -4.09 10.63
C ARG A 34 11.47 -4.13 11.99
N GLU A 35 10.94 -3.44 12.99
CA GLU A 35 11.44 -3.44 14.38
C GLU A 35 11.45 -4.85 14.99
N ARG A 36 10.42 -5.66 14.70
CA ARG A 36 10.34 -7.08 15.10
C ARG A 36 11.26 -8.00 14.28
N GLY A 37 12.00 -7.46 13.31
CA GLY A 37 12.86 -8.24 12.42
C GLY A 37 12.11 -9.11 11.42
N GLN A 38 10.84 -8.80 11.12
CA GLN A 38 10.05 -9.50 10.10
C GLN A 38 10.34 -8.95 8.69
N LEU A 39 10.79 -7.70 8.59
CA LEU A 39 11.29 -7.10 7.35
C LEU A 39 12.80 -6.92 7.40
N ARG A 40 13.46 -6.99 6.25
CA ARG A 40 14.88 -6.65 6.11
C ARG A 40 15.13 -5.21 6.59
N LYS A 41 16.27 -4.95 7.23
CA LYS A 41 16.64 -3.59 7.67
C LYS A 41 16.71 -2.57 6.53
N SER A 42 17.04 -3.02 5.32
CA SER A 42 17.07 -2.19 4.11
C SER A 42 15.69 -1.96 3.48
N ALA A 43 14.62 -2.59 3.99
CA ALA A 43 13.26 -2.29 3.56
C ALA A 43 12.84 -0.96 4.17
N ASP A 44 12.35 -0.06 3.31
CA ASP A 44 11.80 1.24 3.69
C ASP A 44 10.27 1.14 3.84
N PRO A 45 9.73 1.24 5.07
CA PRO A 45 8.30 1.13 5.35
C PRO A 45 7.44 2.16 4.62
N HIS A 46 7.93 3.39 4.42
CA HIS A 46 7.17 4.43 3.73
C HIS A 46 7.04 4.10 2.25
N ARG A 47 8.15 3.73 1.60
CA ARG A 47 8.11 3.29 0.19
C ARG A 47 7.24 2.06 -0.03
N LEU A 48 7.24 1.13 0.92
CA LEU A 48 6.38 -0.05 0.87
C LEU A 48 4.90 0.30 1.05
N ALA A 49 4.57 1.23 1.95
CA ALA A 49 3.22 1.73 2.15
C ALA A 49 2.69 2.45 0.89
N ALA A 50 3.47 3.36 0.32
CA ALA A 50 3.15 4.04 -0.93
C ALA A 50 2.91 3.05 -2.07
N ALA A 51 3.76 2.02 -2.21
CA ALA A 51 3.60 0.99 -3.24
C ALA A 51 2.32 0.17 -3.06
N LEU A 52 1.98 -0.21 -1.82
CA LEU A 52 0.73 -0.92 -1.51
C LEU A 52 -0.49 -0.06 -1.85
N LEU A 53 -0.47 1.22 -1.46
CA LEU A 53 -1.55 2.14 -1.76
C LEU A 53 -1.70 2.34 -3.27
N ALA A 54 -0.62 2.53 -4.00
CA ALA A 54 -0.63 2.66 -5.45
C ALA A 54 -1.20 1.41 -6.14
N ALA A 55 -0.82 0.20 -5.70
CA ALA A 55 -1.37 -1.06 -6.21
C ALA A 55 -2.89 -1.17 -5.99
N LEU A 56 -3.38 -0.79 -4.81
CA LEU A 56 -4.80 -0.76 -4.49
C LEU A 56 -5.57 0.22 -5.39
N GLN A 57 -5.06 1.44 -5.55
CA GLN A 57 -5.74 2.47 -6.36
C GLN A 57 -5.74 2.12 -7.85
N GLY A 58 -4.61 1.63 -8.38
CA GLY A 58 -4.51 1.16 -9.77
C GLY A 58 -5.39 -0.05 -10.02
N GLY A 59 -5.38 -1.03 -9.13
CA GLY A 59 -6.22 -2.23 -9.20
C GLY A 59 -7.71 -1.88 -9.16
N MET A 60 -8.13 -0.95 -8.30
CA MET A 60 -9.52 -0.51 -8.21
C MET A 60 -9.97 0.24 -9.47
N LEU A 61 -9.10 1.09 -10.04
CA LEU A 61 -9.38 1.77 -11.30
C LEU A 61 -9.56 0.76 -12.43
N SER A 62 -8.61 -0.17 -12.60
CA SER A 62 -8.68 -1.22 -13.63
C SER A 62 -9.93 -2.10 -13.46
N ALA A 63 -10.24 -2.48 -12.22
CA ALA A 63 -11.41 -3.29 -11.94
C ALA A 63 -12.73 -2.60 -12.35
N ARG A 64 -12.84 -1.29 -12.11
CA ARG A 64 -13.99 -0.49 -12.55
C ARG A 64 -14.05 -0.34 -14.06
N VAL A 65 -12.90 -0.12 -14.72
CA VAL A 65 -12.82 0.02 -16.18
C VAL A 65 -13.25 -1.26 -16.89
N HIS A 66 -12.86 -2.42 -16.36
CA HIS A 66 -13.16 -3.73 -16.94
C HIS A 66 -14.46 -4.35 -16.43
N ASN A 67 -15.09 -3.76 -15.40
CA ASN A 67 -16.22 -4.35 -14.67
C ASN A 67 -15.92 -5.79 -14.20
N ASP A 68 -14.72 -5.98 -13.66
CA ASP A 68 -14.15 -7.24 -13.22
C ASP A 68 -13.27 -6.98 -11.99
N ILE A 69 -13.40 -7.76 -10.92
CA ILE A 69 -12.61 -7.56 -9.69
C ILE A 69 -11.20 -8.12 -9.80
N THR A 70 -10.96 -9.04 -10.74
CA THR A 70 -9.69 -9.77 -10.90
C THR A 70 -8.45 -8.85 -10.92
N PRO A 71 -8.44 -7.70 -11.62
CA PRO A 71 -7.27 -6.80 -11.62
C PRO A 71 -6.91 -6.24 -10.24
N LEU A 72 -7.90 -6.06 -9.35
CA LEU A 72 -7.63 -5.62 -7.98
C LEU A 72 -7.05 -6.76 -7.14
N GLU A 73 -7.57 -7.96 -7.28
CA GLU A 73 -7.07 -9.15 -6.58
C GLU A 73 -5.60 -9.41 -6.97
N ASP A 74 -5.31 -9.43 -8.28
CA ASP A 74 -3.96 -9.61 -8.80
C ASP A 74 -3.00 -8.50 -8.32
N ALA A 75 -3.45 -7.25 -8.27
CA ALA A 75 -2.62 -6.14 -7.81
C ALA A 75 -2.26 -6.28 -6.32
N VAL A 76 -3.22 -6.66 -5.48
CA VAL A 76 -2.99 -6.88 -4.05
C VAL A 76 -2.08 -8.08 -3.81
N ASP A 77 -2.31 -9.18 -4.52
CA ASP A 77 -1.50 -10.39 -4.41
C ASP A 77 -0.04 -10.12 -4.80
N ASN A 78 0.18 -9.39 -5.91
CA ASN A 78 1.52 -9.00 -6.34
C ASN A 78 2.20 -8.07 -5.34
N ALA A 79 1.46 -7.11 -4.76
CA ALA A 79 2.02 -6.23 -3.75
C ALA A 79 2.41 -6.99 -2.47
N LEU A 80 1.61 -8.00 -2.08
CA LEU A 80 1.93 -8.87 -0.95
C LEU A 80 3.13 -9.78 -1.26
N LEU A 81 3.25 -10.30 -2.47
CA LEU A 81 4.44 -11.05 -2.91
C LEU A 81 5.70 -10.19 -2.86
N ALA A 82 5.64 -8.94 -3.33
CA ALA A 82 6.73 -7.99 -3.24
C ALA A 82 7.11 -7.70 -1.77
N LEU A 83 6.13 -7.54 -0.88
CA LEU A 83 6.38 -7.37 0.56
C LEU A 83 7.05 -8.61 1.16
N ARG A 84 6.57 -9.81 0.83
CA ARG A 84 7.18 -11.09 1.26
C ARG A 84 8.62 -11.23 0.79
N HIS A 85 8.96 -10.76 -0.40
CA HIS A 85 10.35 -10.75 -0.87
C HIS A 85 11.26 -9.83 -0.02
N LYS A 86 10.68 -8.80 0.63
CA LYS A 86 11.40 -7.94 1.59
C LYS A 86 11.38 -8.48 3.02
N ALA A 87 10.75 -9.63 3.27
CA ALA A 87 10.79 -10.28 4.57
C ALA A 87 12.23 -10.67 4.93
N ALA A 88 12.54 -10.63 6.23
CA ALA A 88 13.80 -11.14 6.73
C ALA A 88 13.81 -12.69 6.66
N ALA A 89 15.00 -13.27 6.53
CA ALA A 89 15.15 -14.72 6.58
C ALA A 89 14.63 -15.25 7.94
N PRO A 90 14.00 -16.45 7.97
CA PRO A 90 13.54 -17.04 9.20
C PRO A 90 14.70 -17.16 10.20
N ARG A 91 14.53 -16.56 11.38
CA ARG A 91 15.50 -16.68 12.46
C ARG A 91 15.45 -18.11 12.98
N ILE A 92 16.36 -18.97 12.50
CA ILE A 92 16.56 -20.30 13.08
C ILE A 92 17.09 -20.08 14.49
N VAL A 93 16.20 -20.14 15.49
CA VAL A 93 16.59 -20.17 16.89
C VAL A 93 17.15 -21.56 17.16
N LYS A 94 18.48 -21.70 17.14
CA LYS A 94 19.13 -22.90 17.70
C LYS A 94 18.83 -22.90 19.22
N ARG A 95 18.14 -23.95 19.68
CA ARG A 95 18.04 -24.28 21.11
C ARG A 95 19.39 -24.75 21.63
#